data_AF-A0A1J3HRP2-F1
#
_entry.id   AF-A0A1J3HRP2-F1
#
_cell.length_a   1.000
_cell.length_b   1.000
_cell.length_c   1.000
_cell.angle_alpha   90.00
_cell.angle_beta   90.00
_cell.angle_gamma   90.00
#
_symmetry.space_group_name_H-M   'P 1'
#
loop_
_entity.id
_entity.type
_entity.pdbx_description
1 polymer ?
#
loop_
_entity_poly.entity_id
_entity_poly.type
_entity_poly.pdbx_seq_one_letter_code
_entity_poly.pdbx_strand_id
1 'polypeptide(L)'
;MANSKYEYVKSFELEDEVMLPNLMVVRVDGRDFSRFAQVHEFEKPNHEAALNLMDSCSSAVLEAFPDIIFAYGYGDEYSFVFKKTSRFYQRRASKILSLVASFFAAVYVTKWKEYFPEIKLEYAPSFTSKVVTCASLEVLQAYLAWRQQDCHVNNLYDTCFWLLVQSGKTVSETQELLKDTQKQQKNELLFQ
;
A
#
# COMPACT_ATOMS: atom_id res chain seq x y z
N MET A 1 -13.78 -6.43 -43.77
CA MET A 1 -13.47 -5.96 -42.40
C MET A 1 -12.20 -5.11 -42.47
N ALA A 2 -12.27 -3.82 -42.16
CA ALA A 2 -11.19 -2.85 -42.42
C ALA A 2 -9.97 -2.97 -41.48
N ASN A 3 -10.09 -3.66 -40.34
CA ASN A 3 -9.03 -3.77 -39.33
C ASN A 3 -8.19 -5.06 -39.39
N SER A 4 -8.46 -5.99 -40.32
CA SER A 4 -7.70 -7.26 -40.41
C SER A 4 -6.22 -7.06 -40.73
N LYS A 5 -5.86 -5.99 -41.45
CA LYS A 5 -4.46 -5.66 -41.80
C LYS A 5 -3.58 -5.42 -40.56
N TYR A 6 -4.17 -4.96 -39.45
CA TYR A 6 -3.42 -4.56 -38.26
C TYR A 6 -3.65 -5.49 -37.07
N GLU A 7 -4.48 -6.52 -37.19
CA GLU A 7 -4.83 -7.43 -36.09
C GLU A 7 -3.61 -8.17 -35.52
N TYR A 8 -2.56 -8.38 -36.33
CA TYR A 8 -1.31 -9.01 -35.90
C TYR A 8 -0.66 -8.31 -34.70
N VAL A 9 -0.91 -7.01 -34.47
CA VAL A 9 -0.29 -6.31 -33.32
C VAL A 9 -0.75 -6.86 -31.97
N LYS A 10 -1.91 -7.52 -31.95
CA LYS A 10 -2.43 -8.18 -30.74
C LYS A 10 -1.56 -9.36 -30.31
N SER A 11 -0.82 -9.99 -31.23
CA SER A 11 0.08 -11.11 -30.88
C SER A 11 1.35 -10.66 -30.15
N PHE A 12 1.59 -9.35 -30.01
CA PHE A 12 2.67 -8.82 -29.17
C PHE A 12 2.26 -8.66 -27.70
N GLU A 13 0.98 -8.82 -27.36
CA GLU A 13 0.56 -8.88 -25.95
C GLU A 13 1.14 -10.13 -25.29
N LEU A 14 1.80 -9.95 -24.13
CA LEU A 14 2.30 -11.07 -23.35
C LEU A 14 1.17 -11.66 -22.50
N GLU A 15 1.10 -12.99 -22.47
CA GLU A 15 0.27 -13.70 -21.51
C GLU A 15 0.90 -13.59 -20.12
N ASP A 16 0.08 -13.17 -19.15
CA ASP A 16 0.50 -12.84 -17.80
C ASP A 16 -0.39 -13.51 -16.74
N GLU A 17 -0.89 -14.70 -17.08
CA GLU A 17 -1.69 -15.51 -16.16
C GLU A 17 -0.86 -15.95 -14.95
N VAL A 18 -1.36 -15.70 -13.75
CA VAL A 18 -0.81 -16.28 -12.53
C VAL A 18 -1.18 -17.75 -12.45
N MET A 19 -0.24 -18.62 -12.79
CA MET A 19 -0.45 -20.07 -12.83
C MET A 19 -1.02 -20.64 -11.53
N LEU A 20 -1.95 -21.58 -11.66
CA LEU A 20 -2.38 -22.42 -10.57
C LEU A 20 -1.25 -23.40 -10.19
N PRO A 21 -1.13 -23.80 -8.91
CA PRO A 21 -2.02 -23.52 -7.78
C PRO A 21 -1.64 -22.29 -6.95
N ASN A 22 -0.87 -21.33 -7.47
CA ASN A 22 -0.38 -20.19 -6.70
C ASN A 22 -1.51 -19.27 -6.19
N LEU A 23 -1.36 -18.73 -4.98
CA LEU A 23 -2.18 -17.64 -4.46
C LEU A 23 -1.71 -16.31 -5.06
N MET A 24 -2.64 -15.36 -5.20
CA MET A 24 -2.37 -14.02 -5.69
C MET A 24 -2.52 -13.03 -4.55
N VAL A 25 -1.49 -12.23 -4.31
CA VAL A 25 -1.55 -11.06 -3.44
C VAL A 25 -1.32 -9.83 -4.31
N VAL A 26 -2.21 -8.85 -4.22
CA VAL A 26 -2.03 -7.57 -4.90
C VAL A 26 -1.62 -6.56 -3.87
N ARG A 27 -0.39 -6.04 -3.97
CA ARG A 27 0.06 -4.92 -3.16
C ARG A 27 -0.18 -3.62 -3.91
N VAL A 28 -0.79 -2.65 -3.24
CA VAL A 28 -1.00 -1.28 -3.66
C VAL A 28 -0.16 -0.38 -2.75
N ASP A 29 0.48 0.64 -3.31
CA ASP A 29 1.51 1.42 -2.64
C ASP A 29 1.47 2.87 -3.15
N GLY A 30 1.39 3.84 -2.24
CA GLY A 30 1.29 5.27 -2.54
C GLY A 30 2.52 5.81 -3.25
N ARG A 31 2.35 6.39 -4.44
CA ARG A 31 3.49 6.96 -5.19
C ARG A 31 3.88 8.32 -4.61
N ASP A 32 5.14 8.42 -4.15
CA ASP A 32 5.71 9.65 -3.56
C ASP A 32 4.85 10.20 -2.41
N PHE A 33 4.38 9.28 -1.56
CA PHE A 33 3.42 9.62 -0.51
C PHE A 33 4.05 10.45 0.62
N SER A 34 5.37 10.43 0.78
CA SER A 34 6.11 11.36 1.64
C SER A 34 5.86 12.82 1.24
N ARG A 35 5.95 13.14 -0.06
CA ARG A 35 5.62 14.46 -0.59
C ARG A 35 4.13 14.75 -0.48
N PHE A 36 3.28 13.77 -0.78
CA PHE A 36 1.82 13.92 -0.64
C PHE A 36 1.43 14.30 0.78
N ALA A 37 1.96 13.59 1.77
CA ALA A 37 1.75 13.86 3.19
C ALA A 37 2.28 15.24 3.59
N GLN A 38 3.41 15.70 3.04
CA GLN A 38 3.93 17.03 3.33
C GLN A 38 3.03 18.14 2.77
N VAL A 39 2.57 18.01 1.52
CA VAL A 39 1.72 19.02 0.86
C VAL A 39 0.36 19.15 1.55
N HIS A 40 -0.18 18.05 2.06
CA HIS A 40 -1.46 18.03 2.77
C HIS A 40 -1.31 18.09 4.30
N GLU A 41 -0.12 18.47 4.79
CA GLU A 41 0.19 18.73 6.20
C GLU A 41 -0.18 17.58 7.15
N PHE A 42 0.11 16.34 6.74
CA PHE A 42 -0.17 15.18 7.58
C PHE A 42 0.68 15.21 8.86
N GLU A 43 0.01 15.07 9.99
CA GLU A 43 0.59 14.81 11.31
C GLU A 43 1.61 13.68 11.27
N LYS A 44 2.68 13.87 12.03
CA LYS A 44 3.79 12.94 12.15
C LYS A 44 3.90 12.46 13.60
N PRO A 45 4.16 11.16 13.84
CA PRO A 45 4.56 10.15 12.86
C PRO A 45 3.41 9.58 12.03
N ASN A 46 2.19 9.59 12.55
CA ASN A 46 1.01 9.01 11.90
C ASN A 46 -0.16 9.99 11.93
N HIS A 47 -0.87 10.12 10.82
CA HIS A 47 -2.11 10.90 10.75
C HIS A 47 -3.32 9.95 10.71
N GLU A 48 -4.13 9.96 11.76
CA GLU A 48 -5.23 9.00 11.93
C GLU A 48 -6.25 9.07 10.79
N ALA A 49 -6.72 10.26 10.40
CA ALA A 49 -7.70 10.39 9.31
C ALA A 49 -7.16 9.88 7.95
N ALA A 50 -5.85 10.03 7.68
CA ALA A 50 -5.23 9.50 6.47
C ALA A 50 -5.25 7.97 6.46
N LEU A 51 -4.94 7.34 7.60
CA LEU A 51 -5.00 5.89 7.76
C LEU A 51 -6.44 5.39 7.65
N ASN A 52 -7.40 6.06 8.31
CA ASN A 52 -8.81 5.70 8.22
C ASN A 52 -9.35 5.84 6.79
N LEU A 53 -8.87 6.82 6.00
CA LEU A 53 -9.19 6.92 4.58
C LEU A 53 -8.64 5.72 3.80
N MET A 54 -7.39 5.30 4.04
CA MET A 54 -6.80 4.10 3.42
C MET A 54 -7.60 2.84 3.78
N ASP A 55 -8.00 2.69 5.03
CA ASP A 55 -8.84 1.58 5.52
C ASP A 55 -10.21 1.57 4.82
N SER A 56 -10.83 2.74 4.66
CA SER A 56 -12.09 2.91 3.95
C SER A 56 -12.00 2.57 2.46
N CYS A 57 -10.84 2.81 1.85
CA CYS A 57 -10.54 2.38 0.48
C CYS A 57 -10.40 0.86 0.41
N SER A 58 -9.72 0.26 1.39
CA SER A 58 -9.57 -1.19 1.50
C SER A 58 -10.92 -1.91 1.69
N SER A 59 -11.78 -1.40 2.58
CA SER A 59 -13.15 -1.93 2.75
C SER A 59 -13.94 -1.89 1.45
N ALA A 60 -13.87 -0.78 0.70
CA ALA A 60 -14.54 -0.67 -0.60
C ALA A 60 -13.98 -1.67 -1.63
N VAL A 61 -12.66 -1.93 -1.63
CA VAL A 61 -12.03 -2.95 -2.48
C VAL A 61 -12.53 -4.34 -2.12
N LEU A 62 -12.62 -4.68 -0.83
CA LEU A 62 -13.15 -5.97 -0.37
C LEU A 62 -14.61 -6.17 -0.76
N GLU A 63 -15.43 -5.13 -0.67
CA GLU A 63 -16.84 -5.16 -1.08
C GLU A 63 -17.00 -5.32 -2.61
N ALA A 64 -16.19 -4.60 -3.39
CA ALA A 64 -16.28 -4.62 -4.85
C ALA A 64 -15.72 -5.92 -5.46
N PHE A 65 -14.74 -6.55 -4.81
CA PHE A 65 -14.06 -7.73 -5.33
C PHE A 65 -14.15 -8.91 -4.34
N PRO A 66 -15.26 -9.68 -4.36
CA PRO A 66 -15.55 -10.72 -3.36
C PRO A 66 -14.61 -11.94 -3.40
N ASP A 67 -13.72 -12.01 -4.39
CA ASP A 67 -12.67 -13.01 -4.45
C ASP A 67 -11.48 -12.67 -3.54
N ILE A 68 -11.38 -11.42 -3.07
CA ILE A 68 -10.43 -10.99 -2.06
C ILE A 68 -10.96 -11.39 -0.68
N ILE A 69 -10.16 -12.16 0.06
CA ILE A 69 -10.57 -12.78 1.33
C ILE A 69 -9.86 -12.18 2.54
N PHE A 70 -8.83 -11.39 2.32
CA PHE A 70 -8.05 -10.77 3.38
C PHE A 70 -7.35 -9.51 2.85
N ALA A 71 -7.27 -8.47 3.68
CA ALA A 71 -6.50 -7.28 3.40
C ALA A 71 -5.65 -6.89 4.62
N TYR A 72 -4.44 -6.40 4.38
CA TYR A 72 -3.56 -5.84 5.41
C TYR A 72 -2.88 -4.59 4.88
N GLY A 73 -2.90 -3.51 5.64
CA GLY A 73 -2.23 -2.26 5.26
C GLY A 73 -1.60 -1.57 6.47
N TYR A 74 -0.59 -0.76 6.19
CA TYR A 74 0.01 0.20 7.12
C TYR A 74 0.67 1.31 6.30
N GLY A 75 0.78 2.51 6.90
CA GLY A 75 1.31 3.66 6.19
C GLY A 75 0.52 3.96 4.92
N ASP A 76 1.22 3.95 3.78
CA ASP A 76 0.67 4.21 2.45
C ASP A 76 0.53 2.94 1.58
N GLU A 77 0.65 1.74 2.16
CA GLU A 77 0.51 0.46 1.44
C GLU A 77 -0.66 -0.41 1.93
N TYR A 78 -1.21 -1.20 1.00
CA TYR A 78 -2.23 -2.20 1.26
C TYR A 78 -1.98 -3.48 0.44
N SER A 79 -2.11 -4.65 1.06
CA SER A 79 -2.01 -5.96 0.43
C SER A 79 -3.36 -6.66 0.44
N PHE A 80 -3.82 -7.12 -0.73
CA PHE A 80 -5.09 -7.81 -0.92
C PHE A 80 -4.86 -9.25 -1.35
N VAL A 81 -5.36 -10.21 -0.57
CA VAL A 81 -5.17 -11.65 -0.81
C VAL A 81 -6.40 -12.22 -1.50
N PHE A 82 -6.22 -12.77 -2.68
CA PHE A 82 -7.28 -13.49 -3.39
C PHE A 82 -7.35 -14.95 -2.94
N LYS A 83 -8.57 -15.50 -2.89
CA LYS A 83 -8.75 -16.95 -2.66
C LYS A 83 -8.01 -17.76 -3.72
N LYS A 84 -7.39 -18.87 -3.30
CA LYS A 84 -6.57 -19.75 -4.17
C LYS A 84 -7.30 -20.20 -5.44
N THR A 85 -8.61 -20.46 -5.33
CA THR A 85 -9.47 -20.93 -6.43
C THR A 85 -9.94 -19.81 -7.37
N SER A 86 -9.62 -18.54 -7.08
CA SER A 86 -10.07 -17.41 -7.88
C SER A 86 -9.72 -17.58 -9.36
N ARG A 87 -10.71 -17.26 -10.20
CA ARG A 87 -10.59 -17.16 -11.66
C ARG A 87 -10.81 -15.72 -12.13
N PHE A 88 -10.74 -14.75 -11.20
CA PHE A 88 -10.97 -13.34 -11.45
C PHE A 88 -10.12 -12.87 -12.65
N TYR A 89 -10.78 -12.37 -13.70
CA TYR A 89 -10.17 -11.99 -14.98
C TYR A 89 -9.19 -13.01 -15.57
N GLN A 90 -9.52 -14.30 -15.49
CA GLN A 90 -8.64 -15.39 -15.96
C GLN A 90 -7.24 -15.32 -15.33
N ARG A 91 -7.14 -14.74 -14.13
CA ARG A 91 -5.90 -14.62 -13.36
C ARG A 91 -4.80 -13.81 -14.05
N ARG A 92 -5.16 -12.96 -15.02
CA ARG A 92 -4.25 -12.06 -15.72
C ARG A 92 -3.72 -10.97 -14.77
N ALA A 93 -2.43 -11.01 -14.46
CA ALA A 93 -1.82 -10.14 -13.46
C ALA A 93 -2.06 -8.65 -13.77
N SER A 94 -1.89 -8.23 -15.02
CA SER A 94 -2.12 -6.86 -15.52
C SER A 94 -3.54 -6.37 -15.29
N LYS A 95 -4.55 -7.22 -15.49
CA LYS A 95 -5.96 -6.88 -15.22
C LYS A 95 -6.21 -6.73 -13.75
N ILE A 96 -5.73 -7.68 -12.95
CA ILE A 96 -5.93 -7.68 -11.51
C ILE A 96 -5.28 -6.44 -10.88
N LEU A 97 -4.00 -6.19 -11.16
CA LEU A 97 -3.27 -5.08 -10.55
C LEU A 97 -3.83 -3.72 -10.97
N SER A 98 -4.26 -3.57 -12.23
CA SER A 98 -4.77 -2.29 -12.73
C SER A 98 -6.16 -1.98 -12.18
N LEU A 99 -7.03 -2.98 -12.07
CA LEU A 99 -8.37 -2.82 -11.50
C LEU A 99 -8.31 -2.48 -10.02
N VAL A 100 -7.53 -3.22 -9.23
CA VAL A 100 -7.40 -2.96 -7.79
C VAL A 100 -6.80 -1.58 -7.54
N ALA A 101 -5.72 -1.20 -8.24
CA ALA A 101 -5.09 0.10 -8.05
C ALA A 101 -5.97 1.28 -8.51
N SER A 102 -6.59 1.16 -9.68
CA SER A 102 -7.46 2.23 -10.20
C SER A 102 -8.71 2.42 -9.34
N PHE A 103 -9.31 1.32 -8.87
CA PHE A 103 -10.45 1.38 -7.96
C PHE A 103 -10.05 1.98 -6.61
N PHE A 104 -8.93 1.54 -6.01
CA PHE A 104 -8.43 2.10 -4.76
C PHE A 104 -8.16 3.61 -4.88
N ALA A 105 -7.48 4.04 -5.96
CA ALA A 105 -7.22 5.46 -6.21
C ALA A 105 -8.50 6.28 -6.39
N ALA A 106 -9.48 5.75 -7.13
CA ALA A 106 -10.77 6.41 -7.33
C ALA A 106 -11.51 6.56 -5.99
N VAL A 107 -11.57 5.50 -5.18
CA VAL A 107 -12.21 5.55 -3.85
C VAL A 107 -11.51 6.57 -2.96
N TYR A 108 -10.17 6.58 -2.94
CA TYR A 108 -9.38 7.54 -2.15
C TYR A 108 -9.74 8.99 -2.47
N VAL A 109 -9.84 9.33 -3.76
CA VAL A 109 -10.23 10.68 -4.20
C VAL A 109 -11.68 10.98 -3.83
N THR A 110 -12.61 10.04 -4.07
CA THR A 110 -14.04 10.27 -3.81
C THR A 110 -14.34 10.43 -2.33
N LYS A 111 -13.68 9.66 -1.46
CA LYS A 111 -13.86 9.71 -0.01
C LYS A 111 -13.02 10.78 0.68
N TRP A 112 -12.10 11.45 -0.03
CA TRP A 112 -11.21 12.45 0.56
C TRP A 112 -11.94 13.45 1.45
N LYS A 113 -13.04 14.05 0.95
CA LYS A 113 -13.78 15.08 1.68
C LYS A 113 -14.51 14.59 2.93
N GLU A 114 -14.72 13.28 3.07
CA GLU A 114 -15.31 12.69 4.28
C GLU A 114 -14.30 12.67 5.43
N TYR A 115 -13.00 12.49 5.13
CA TYR A 115 -11.91 12.42 6.12
C TYR A 115 -11.17 13.75 6.28
N PHE A 116 -11.21 14.59 5.24
CA PHE A 116 -10.51 15.86 5.15
C PHE A 116 -11.47 16.97 4.67
N PRO A 117 -12.42 17.41 5.51
CA PRO A 117 -13.40 18.43 5.13
C PRO A 117 -12.70 19.76 4.79
N GLU A 118 -11.78 20.18 5.65
CA GLU A 118 -11.07 21.47 5.57
C GLU A 118 -9.83 21.42 4.67
N ILE A 119 -9.21 20.25 4.52
CA ILE A 119 -8.02 20.10 3.66
C ILE A 119 -8.47 19.83 2.23
N LYS A 120 -8.04 20.70 1.31
CA LYS A 120 -8.27 20.51 -0.13
C LYS A 120 -7.28 19.48 -0.66
N LEU A 121 -7.76 18.57 -1.51
CA LEU A 121 -6.88 17.68 -2.27
C LEU A 121 -6.20 18.51 -3.37
N GLU A 122 -4.91 18.80 -3.20
CA GLU A 122 -4.15 19.68 -4.09
C GLU A 122 -3.86 19.02 -5.44
N TYR A 123 -3.62 17.71 -5.44
CA TYR A 123 -3.45 16.93 -6.66
C TYR A 123 -3.91 15.49 -6.47
N ALA A 124 -4.28 14.84 -7.58
CA ALA A 124 -4.72 13.45 -7.56
C ALA A 124 -3.58 12.53 -7.09
N PRO A 125 -3.77 11.72 -6.05
CA PRO A 125 -2.79 10.73 -5.65
C PRO A 125 -2.71 9.64 -6.72
N SER A 126 -1.58 8.96 -6.76
CA SER A 126 -1.41 7.79 -7.62
C SER A 126 -0.85 6.65 -6.80
N PHE A 127 -1.28 5.44 -7.15
CA PHE A 127 -0.86 4.23 -6.47
C PHE A 127 -0.23 3.29 -7.49
N THR A 128 0.91 2.72 -7.11
CA THR A 128 1.52 1.62 -7.85
C THR A 128 0.94 0.31 -7.35
N SER A 129 0.89 -0.71 -8.21
CA SER A 129 0.48 -2.04 -7.78
C SER A 129 1.34 -3.14 -8.36
N LYS A 130 1.45 -4.24 -7.62
CA LYS A 130 2.21 -5.42 -8.00
C LYS A 130 1.45 -6.67 -7.59
N VAL A 131 1.51 -7.70 -8.43
CA VAL A 131 1.04 -9.04 -8.07
C VAL A 131 2.21 -9.83 -7.51
N VAL A 132 2.06 -10.32 -6.29
CA VAL A 132 2.96 -11.26 -5.63
C VAL A 132 2.31 -12.63 -5.65
N THR A 133 3.04 -13.62 -6.13
CA THR A 133 2.57 -15.00 -6.22
C THR A 133 3.09 -15.80 -5.03
N CYS A 134 2.20 -16.40 -4.25
CA CYS A 134 2.59 -17.27 -3.13
C CYS A 134 2.29 -18.73 -3.50
N ALA A 135 3.31 -19.58 -3.53
CA ALA A 135 3.15 -20.99 -3.93
C ALA A 135 2.34 -21.83 -2.93
N SER A 136 2.31 -21.42 -1.67
CA SER A 136 1.61 -22.12 -0.60
C SER A 136 1.05 -21.14 0.44
N LEU A 137 0.29 -21.66 1.40
CA LEU A 137 -0.25 -20.86 2.49
C LEU A 137 0.87 -20.40 3.44
N GLU A 138 1.90 -21.21 3.63
CA GLU A 138 3.07 -20.88 4.45
C GLU A 138 3.84 -19.69 3.86
N VAL A 139 4.00 -19.64 2.53
CA VAL A 139 4.61 -18.49 1.83
C VAL A 139 3.75 -17.23 1.99
N LEU A 140 2.42 -17.37 1.92
CA LEU A 140 1.51 -16.25 2.18
C LEU A 140 1.62 -15.75 3.63
N GLN A 141 1.68 -16.64 4.60
CA GLN A 141 1.85 -16.28 6.02
C GLN A 141 3.19 -15.58 6.24
N ALA A 142 4.28 -16.09 5.64
CA ALA A 142 5.58 -15.44 5.69
C ALA A 142 5.55 -14.04 5.06
N TYR A 143 4.85 -13.86 3.93
CA TYR A 143 4.65 -12.54 3.32
C TYR A 143 3.92 -11.59 4.26
N LEU A 144 2.80 -12.01 4.86
CA LEU A 144 2.02 -11.16 5.77
C LEU A 144 2.79 -10.84 7.06
N ALA A 145 3.50 -11.82 7.63
CA ALA A 145 4.38 -11.60 8.78
C ALA A 145 5.51 -10.61 8.45
N TRP A 146 6.06 -10.67 7.23
CA TRP A 146 7.03 -9.70 6.76
C TRP A 146 6.43 -8.29 6.67
N ARG A 147 5.23 -8.13 6.10
CA ARG A 147 4.54 -6.83 6.06
C ARG A 147 4.31 -6.27 7.48
N GLN A 148 3.90 -7.13 8.43
CA GLN A 148 3.70 -6.73 9.82
C GLN A 148 5.00 -6.36 10.53
N GLN A 149 6.09 -7.08 10.25
CA GLN A 149 7.40 -6.76 10.80
C GLN A 149 7.91 -5.41 10.28
N ASP A 150 7.73 -5.12 8.99
CA ASP A 150 8.08 -3.82 8.40
C ASP A 150 7.27 -2.70 9.06
N CYS A 151 5.95 -2.88 9.24
CA CYS A 151 5.10 -1.94 10.00
C CYS A 151 5.65 -1.67 11.41
N HIS A 152 5.99 -2.73 12.15
CA HIS A 152 6.49 -2.60 13.51
C HIS A 152 7.83 -1.84 13.56
N VAL A 153 8.76 -2.16 12.66
CA VAL A 153 10.08 -1.51 12.60
C VAL A 153 9.96 -0.04 12.20
N ASN A 154 9.18 0.25 11.16
CA ASN A 154 9.00 1.61 10.65
C ASN A 154 8.27 2.48 11.66
N ASN A 155 7.15 2.01 12.23
CA ASN A 155 6.42 2.80 13.21
C ASN A 155 7.26 3.14 14.44
N LEU A 156 8.07 2.20 14.95
CA LEU A 156 8.97 2.48 16.07
C LEU A 156 10.03 3.53 15.68
N TYR A 157 10.65 3.36 14.51
CA TYR A 157 11.64 4.32 14.03
C TYR A 157 11.03 5.72 13.86
N ASP A 158 9.91 5.83 13.13
CA ASP A 158 9.24 7.09 12.83
C ASP A 158 8.74 7.79 14.09
N THR A 159 8.22 7.03 15.06
CA THR A 159 7.78 7.59 16.35
C THR A 159 8.95 8.22 17.09
N CYS A 160 10.07 7.49 17.25
CA CYS A 160 11.27 8.06 17.85
C CYS A 160 11.77 9.28 17.08
N PHE A 161 11.82 9.15 15.76
CA PHE A 161 12.34 10.17 14.86
C PHE A 161 11.57 11.48 15.00
N TRP A 162 10.24 11.43 14.88
CA TRP A 162 9.43 12.64 14.90
C TRP A 162 9.33 13.27 16.28
N LEU A 163 9.34 12.49 17.37
CA LEU A 163 9.39 13.05 18.72
C LEU A 163 10.72 13.76 19.00
N LEU A 164 11.84 13.22 18.51
CA LEU A 164 13.15 13.87 18.61
C LEU A 164 13.20 15.17 17.81
N VAL A 165 12.63 15.19 16.59
CA VAL A 165 12.51 16.42 15.80
C VAL A 165 11.63 17.44 16.51
N GLN A 166 10.50 17.03 17.08
CA GLN A 166 9.59 17.90 17.83
C GLN A 166 10.20 18.43 19.14
N SER A 167 11.15 17.71 19.74
CA SER A 167 11.94 18.19 20.90
C SER A 167 13.06 19.17 20.53
N GLY A 168 13.18 19.55 19.25
CA GLY A 168 14.07 20.61 18.78
C GLY A 168 15.34 20.12 18.08
N LYS A 169 15.52 18.81 17.88
CA LYS A 169 16.63 18.29 17.07
C LYS A 169 16.37 18.51 15.59
N THR A 170 17.43 18.75 14.83
CA THR A 170 17.33 18.79 13.37
C THR A 170 17.12 17.39 12.80
N VAL A 171 16.58 17.30 11.58
CA VAL A 171 16.42 16.04 10.84
C VAL A 171 17.74 15.28 10.74
N SER A 172 18.85 15.96 10.41
CA SER A 172 20.17 15.34 10.26
C SER A 172 20.69 14.80 11.59
N GLU A 173 20.56 15.55 12.69
CA GLU A 173 21.00 15.11 14.01
C GLU A 173 20.20 13.89 14.48
N THR A 174 18.88 13.87 14.24
CA THR A 174 18.03 12.75 14.60
C THR A 174 18.36 11.50 13.78
N GLN A 175 18.64 11.65 12.49
CA GLN A 175 19.09 10.53 11.65
C GLN A 175 20.38 9.92 12.17
N GLU A 176 21.37 10.76 12.50
CA GLU A 176 22.66 10.32 13.04
C GLU A 176 22.50 9.65 14.42
N LEU A 177 21.63 10.18 15.28
CA LEU A 177 21.36 9.63 16.61
C LEU A 177 20.68 8.26 16.54
N LEU A 178 19.71 8.10 15.63
CA LEU A 178 18.98 6.85 15.47
C LEU A 178 19.72 5.83 14.61
N LYS A 179 20.79 6.23 13.93
CA LYS A 179 21.65 5.35 13.14
C LYS A 179 22.19 4.23 14.03
N ASP A 180 22.09 3.00 13.54
CA ASP A 180 22.56 1.78 14.21
C ASP A 180 21.94 1.47 15.59
N THR A 181 20.92 2.23 16.03
CA THR A 181 20.22 1.95 17.30
C THR A 181 19.35 0.70 17.20
N GLN A 182 19.35 -0.10 18.25
CA GLN A 182 18.50 -1.29 18.36
C GLN A 182 17.08 -0.93 18.82
N LYS A 183 16.15 -1.89 18.67
CA LYS A 183 14.76 -1.76 19.12
C LYS A 183 14.63 -1.31 20.58
N GLN A 184 15.43 -1.90 21.48
CA GLN A 184 15.40 -1.57 22.91
C GLN A 184 15.82 -0.12 23.18
N GLN A 185 16.90 0.34 22.56
CA GLN A 185 17.39 1.72 22.70
C GLN A 185 16.36 2.75 22.20
N LYS A 186 15.68 2.46 21.08
CA LYS A 186 14.57 3.28 20.59
C LYS A 186 13.42 3.37 21.59
N ASN A 187 13.03 2.24 22.18
CA ASN A 187 12.00 2.22 23.22
C ASN A 187 12.42 2.99 24.49
N GLU A 188 13.68 2.89 24.91
CA GLU A 188 14.21 3.64 26.06
C GLU A 188 14.18 5.15 25.78
N LEU A 189 14.55 5.59 24.58
CA LEU A 189 14.46 6.99 24.16
C LEU A 189 13.03 7.53 24.16
N LEU A 190 12.03 6.70 23.91
CA LEU A 190 10.61 7.10 23.95
C LEU A 190 10.07 7.24 25.38
N PHE A 191 10.72 6.63 26.36
CA PHE A 191 10.26 6.60 27.75
C PHE A 191 10.84 7.72 28.61
N GLN A 192 11.93 8.35 28.15
CA GLN A 192 12.59 9.49 28.80
C GLN A 192 11.93 10.81 28.39
#